data_AF-A0A520GDC6-F1
#
_entry.id   AF-A0A520GDC6-F1
#
_cell.length_a   1.000
_cell.length_b   1.000
_cell.length_c   1.000
_cell.angle_alpha   90.00
_cell.angle_beta   90.00
_cell.angle_gamma   90.00
#
_symmetry.space_group_name_H-M   'P 1'
#
loop_
_entity.id
_entity.type
_entity.pdbx_description
1 polymer ?
#
loop_
_entity_poly.entity_id
_entity_poly.type
_entity_poly.pdbx_seq_one_letter_code
_entity_poly.pdbx_strand_id
1 'polypeptide(L)' 'MHDPAAAGLTDAEAAQRLRGEGPNVLPSVSRRGLLRIAWNALTQPMFLLLLATAALYALLG' A
#
# COMPACT_ATOMS: atom_id res chain seq x y z
N MET A 1 -38.66 -13.70 13.73
CA MET A 1 -37.78 -13.06 12.72
C MET A 1 -36.50 -13.85 12.72
N HIS A 2 -36.37 -14.81 11.80
CA HIS A 2 -35.12 -15.57 11.63
C HIS A 2 -34.23 -14.66 10.78
N ASP A 3 -33.21 -14.04 11.38
CA ASP A 3 -32.28 -13.21 10.63
C ASP A 3 -31.50 -14.15 9.70
N PRO A 4 -31.62 -14.03 8.37
CA PRO A 4 -30.83 -14.84 7.44
C PRO A 4 -29.32 -14.60 7.61
N ALA A 5 -28.92 -13.56 8.37
CA ALA A 5 -27.54 -13.32 8.79
C ALA A 5 -27.01 -14.33 9.84
N ALA A 6 -27.88 -15.03 10.56
CA ALA A 6 -27.46 -16.03 11.56
C ALA A 6 -27.04 -17.36 10.92
N ALA A 7 -27.54 -17.67 9.72
CA ALA A 7 -27.13 -18.81 8.92
C ALA A 7 -26.12 -18.32 7.86
N GLY A 8 -24.89 -18.87 7.88
CA GLY A 8 -23.87 -18.52 6.89
C GLY A 8 -24.25 -18.90 5.46
N LEU A 9 -23.37 -18.57 4.51
CA LEU A 9 -23.54 -18.95 3.11
C LEU A 9 -23.48 -20.46 2.92
N THR A 10 -24.32 -20.98 2.04
CA THR A 10 -24.15 -22.35 1.52
C THR A 10 -22.95 -22.43 0.58
N ASP A 11 -22.37 -23.62 0.40
CA ASP A 11 -21.23 -23.84 -0.50
C ASP A 11 -21.52 -23.37 -1.94
N ALA A 12 -22.76 -23.57 -2.41
CA ALA A 12 -23.19 -23.15 -3.74
C ALA A 12 -23.19 -21.61 -3.87
N GLU A 13 -23.73 -20.90 -2.86
CA GLU A 13 -23.76 -19.44 -2.84
C GLU A 13 -22.35 -18.85 -2.70
N ALA A 14 -21.50 -19.44 -1.87
CA ALA A 14 -20.11 -19.04 -1.73
C ALA A 14 -19.35 -19.20 -3.05
N ALA A 15 -19.52 -20.32 -3.76
CA ALA A 15 -18.88 -20.56 -5.05
C ALA A 15 -19.40 -19.60 -6.14
N GLN A 16 -20.69 -19.30 -6.15
CA GLN A 16 -21.26 -18.34 -7.10
C GLN A 16 -20.71 -16.93 -6.85
N ARG A 17 -20.63 -16.49 -5.59
CA ARG A 17 -20.05 -15.19 -5.23
C ARG A 17 -18.58 -15.10 -5.56
N LEU A 18 -17.79 -16.14 -5.25
CA LEU A 18 -16.36 -16.18 -5.58
C LEU A 18 -16.11 -16.07 -7.09
N ARG A 19 -16.96 -16.66 -7.93
CA ARG A 19 -16.87 -16.53 -9.40
C ARG A 19 -17.25 -15.13 -9.90
N GLY A 20 -18.22 -14.48 -9.25
CA GLY A 20 -18.71 -13.16 -9.66
C GLY A 20 -17.84 -12.01 -9.19
N GLU A 21 -17.41 -12.03 -7.92
CA GLU A 21 -16.60 -10.98 -7.30
C GLU A 21 -15.09 -11.20 -7.49
N GLY A 22 -14.70 -12.45 -7.77
CA GLY A 22 -13.32 -12.85 -7.78
C GLY A 22 -12.77 -13.09 -6.37
N PRO A 23 -11.52 -13.55 -6.27
CA PRO A 23 -10.87 -13.77 -4.98
C PRO A 23 -10.67 -12.45 -4.24
N ASN A 24 -10.96 -12.45 -2.93
CA ASN A 24 -10.65 -11.34 -2.02
C ASN A 24 -9.14 -11.29 -1.71
N VAL A 25 -8.33 -11.12 -2.75
CA VAL A 25 -6.89 -10.94 -2.64
C VAL A 25 -6.55 -9.53 -3.11
N LEU A 26 -5.82 -8.81 -2.27
CA LEU A 26 -5.28 -7.53 -2.69
C LEU A 26 -4.30 -7.78 -3.84
N PRO A 27 -4.32 -6.94 -4.90
CA PRO A 27 -3.33 -7.02 -5.94
C PRO A 27 -1.94 -6.94 -5.29
N SER A 28 -1.07 -7.90 -5.60
CA SER A 28 0.28 -7.92 -5.06
C SER A 28 0.94 -6.59 -5.39
N VAL A 29 1.25 -5.80 -4.36
CA VAL A 29 1.89 -4.51 -4.55
C VAL A 29 3.25 -4.81 -5.19
N SER A 30 3.41 -4.47 -6.47
CA SER A 30 4.70 -4.59 -7.15
C SER A 30 5.75 -4.01 -6.23
N ARG A 31 6.75 -4.82 -5.84
CA ARG A 31 7.79 -4.41 -4.89
C ARG A 31 8.43 -3.17 -5.47
N ARG A 32 8.02 -1.99 -5.00
CA ARG A 32 8.61 -0.73 -5.42
C ARG A 32 10.08 -0.86 -5.01
N GLY A 33 10.98 -0.97 -5.98
CA GLY A 33 12.39 -1.20 -5.69
C GLY A 33 12.87 -0.16 -4.68
N LEU A 34 13.71 -0.57 -3.73
CA LEU A 34 14.22 0.31 -2.66
C LEU A 34 14.80 1.61 -3.24
N LEU A 35 15.44 1.54 -4.42
CA LEU A 35 15.93 2.69 -5.17
C LEU A 35 14.84 3.73 -5.49
N ARG A 36 13.66 3.28 -5.91
CA ARG A 36 12.53 4.18 -6.21
C ARG A 36 11.97 4.83 -4.95
N ILE A 37 11.98 4.11 -3.83
CA ILE A 37 11.53 4.66 -2.54
C ILE A 37 12.52 5.73 -2.07
N ALA A 38 13.83 5.41 -2.09
CA ALA A 38 14.88 6.35 -1.72
C ALA A 38 14.84 7.61 -2.60
N TRP A 39 14.74 7.44 -3.92
CA TRP A 39 14.63 8.58 -4.85
C TRP A 39 13.42 9.47 -4.53
N ASN A 40 12.25 8.86 -4.35
CA ASN A 40 11.03 9.61 -4.05
C ASN A 40 11.09 10.33 -2.69
N ALA A 41 11.80 9.75 -1.71
CA ALA A 41 12.02 10.36 -0.41
C ALA A 41 12.98 11.56 -0.51
N LEU A 42 14.08 11.44 -1.25
CA LEU A 42 15.06 12.51 -1.46
C LEU A 42 14.46 13.72 -2.20
N THR A 43 13.47 13.50 -3.08
CA THR A 43 12.77 14.58 -3.79
C THR A 43 11.70 15.28 -2.95
N GLN A 44 11.41 14.82 -1.73
CA GLN A 44 10.45 15.52 -0.86
C GLN A 44 11.04 16.86 -0.39
N PRO A 45 10.23 17.93 -0.33
CA PRO A 45 10.72 19.28 0.00
C PRO A 45 11.45 19.33 1.35
N MET A 46 10.96 18.63 2.37
CA MET A 46 11.61 18.60 3.68
C MET A 46 13.00 17.94 3.65
N PHE A 47 13.17 16.86 2.88
CA PHE A 47 14.48 16.20 2.73
C PHE A 47 15.47 17.06 1.99
N LEU A 48 15.03 17.79 0.96
CA LEU A 48 15.87 18.73 0.24
C LEU A 48 16.36 19.87 1.14
N LEU A 49 15.51 20.38 2.03
CA LEU A 49 15.92 21.39 3.01
C LEU A 49 16.98 20.85 3.96
N LEU A 50 16.81 19.63 4.48
CA LEU A 50 17.82 18.98 5.32
C LEU A 50 19.15 18.74 4.58
N LEU A 51 19.08 18.31 3.32
CA LEU A 51 20.28 18.09 2.51
C LEU A 51 20.99 19.41 2.22
N ALA A 52 20.24 20.48 1.93
CA ALA A 52 20.78 21.80 1.70
C ALA A 52 21.49 22.35 2.95
N THR A 53 20.86 22.25 4.13
CA THR A 53 21.50 22.73 5.37
C THR A 53 22.71 21.88 5.76
N ALA A 54 22.65 20.56 5.58
CA ALA A 54 23.80 19.69 5.77
C ALA A 54 24.97 20.03 4.82
N ALA A 55 24.68 20.31 3.54
CA ALA A 55 25.69 20.71 2.57
C ALA A 55 26.30 22.08 2.91
N LEU A 56 25.47 23.06 3.31
CA LEU A 56 25.95 24.36 3.77
C LEU A 56 26.84 24.21 5.01
N TYR A 57 26.44 23.40 5.98
CA TYR A 57 27.25 23.11 7.15
C TYR A 57 28.59 22.46 6.79
N ALA A 58 28.60 21.50 5.87
CA ALA A 58 29.84 20.87 5.42
C ALA A 58 30.78 21.80 4.65
N LEU A 59 30.24 22.83 3.98
CA LEU A 59 31.02 23.86 3.27
C LEU A 59 31.55 24.94 4.21
N LEU A 60 30.80 25.29 5.25
CA LEU A 60 31.15 26.33 6.23
C LEU A 60 31.98 25.80 7.40
N GLY A 61 31.90 24.49 7.66
CA GLY A 61 32.65 23.78 8.69
C GLY A 61 34.13 23.65 8.37
#